data_AF-A0A929WDK3-F1
#
_entry.id   AF-A0A929WDK3-F1
#
_cell.length_a   1.000
_cell.length_b   1.000
_cell.length_c   1.000
_cell.angle_alpha   90.00
_cell.angle_beta   90.00
_cell.angle_gamma   90.00
#
_symmetry.space_group_name_H-M   'P 1'
#
loop_
_entity.id
_entity.type
_entity.pdbx_description
1 polymer ?
#
loop_
_entity_poly.entity_id
_entity_poly.type
_entity_poly.pdbx_seq_one_letter_code
_entity_poly.pdbx_strand_id
1 'polypeptide(L)'
;RYLEVVEPFEYYDEISGSCLRVQPCDHFALDSTIVFPDSQFIQTQSAVLEHLSDFPEEIASARTFVFVREIEPLLHMGLIKGGDLSNALVIYERRVDQARLDKLSDSLGVKHLDANQLGYIQERPVTWENEPARHKLLDIIGDMALIGRPLKGRIIAIRPGHEANNKFARLVRSKLLHS
;
A
#
# COMPACT_ATOMS: atom_id res chain seq x y z
N ARG A 1 -12.96 -25.05 -1.55
CA ARG A 1 -12.21 -25.61 -0.38
C ARG A 1 -11.25 -24.53 0.09
N TYR A 2 -11.33 -24.14 1.36
CA TYR A 2 -10.46 -23.12 1.96
C TYR A 2 -9.09 -23.70 2.31
N LEU A 3 -8.08 -22.83 2.39
CA LEU A 3 -6.83 -23.11 3.08
C LEU A 3 -6.96 -22.63 4.52
N GLU A 4 -6.86 -23.54 5.47
CA GLU A 4 -7.05 -23.23 6.90
C GLU A 4 -5.69 -23.13 7.59
N VAL A 5 -5.47 -22.01 8.27
CA VAL A 5 -4.25 -21.79 9.06
C VAL A 5 -4.46 -22.43 10.43
N VAL A 6 -3.71 -23.48 10.72
CA VAL A 6 -3.78 -24.21 12.00
C VAL A 6 -2.69 -23.78 12.99
N GLU A 7 -1.54 -23.34 12.49
CA GLU A 7 -0.41 -22.86 13.29
C GLU A 7 0.07 -21.52 12.75
N PRO A 8 0.43 -20.57 13.63
CA PRO A 8 0.95 -19.29 13.18
C PRO A 8 2.35 -19.43 12.60
N PHE A 9 2.65 -18.62 11.58
CA PHE A 9 4.00 -18.47 11.06
C PHE A 9 4.21 -17.07 10.50
N GLU A 10 5.47 -16.67 10.39
CA GLU A 10 5.87 -15.35 9.93
C GLU A 10 6.93 -15.41 8.84
N TYR A 11 7.01 -14.32 8.10
CA TYR A 11 8.01 -14.01 7.10
C TYR A 11 8.56 -12.63 7.40
N TYR A 12 9.88 -12.53 7.43
CA TYR A 12 10.59 -11.28 7.63
C TYR A 12 11.54 -11.04 6.46
N ASP A 13 11.48 -9.85 5.88
CA ASP A 13 12.39 -9.41 4.84
C ASP A 13 13.40 -8.43 5.44
N GLU A 14 14.64 -8.88 5.65
CA GLU A 14 15.68 -8.07 6.30
C GLU A 14 16.04 -6.79 5.53
N ILE A 15 15.83 -6.79 4.21
CA ILE A 15 16.17 -5.67 3.33
C ILE A 15 15.16 -4.54 3.48
N SER A 16 13.87 -4.82 3.35
CA SER A 16 12.82 -3.81 3.48
C SER A 16 12.37 -3.58 4.93
N GLY A 17 12.70 -4.50 5.85
CA GLY A 17 12.17 -4.54 7.20
C GLY A 17 10.68 -4.89 7.25
N SER A 18 10.15 -5.47 6.17
CA SER A 18 8.75 -5.94 6.07
C SER A 18 8.55 -7.20 6.88
N CYS A 19 7.47 -7.25 7.66
CA CYS A 19 7.09 -8.41 8.44
C CYS A 19 5.64 -8.80 8.14
N LEU A 20 5.42 -10.04 7.72
CA LEU A 20 4.09 -10.60 7.51
C LEU A 20 3.93 -11.85 8.35
N ARG A 21 2.88 -11.87 9.16
CA ARG A 21 2.50 -13.03 9.98
C ARG A 21 1.11 -13.47 9.58
N VAL A 22 0.88 -14.78 9.61
CA VAL A 22 -0.47 -15.34 9.56
C VAL A 22 -0.72 -16.14 10.83
N GLN A 23 -1.97 -16.10 11.32
CA GLN A 23 -2.40 -16.85 12.48
C GLN A 23 -3.78 -17.48 12.26
N PRO A 24 -4.12 -18.54 13.02
CA PRO A 24 -5.43 -19.18 12.95
C PRO A 24 -6.57 -18.19 13.16
N CYS A 25 -7.56 -18.25 12.28
CA CYS A 25 -8.81 -17.51 12.34
C CYS A 25 -9.85 -18.29 11.53
N ASP A 26 -11.11 -18.23 11.95
CA ASP A 26 -12.24 -18.91 11.33
C ASP A 26 -12.70 -18.24 10.01
N HIS A 27 -12.35 -16.96 9.82
CA HIS A 27 -12.53 -16.20 8.59
C HIS A 27 -11.21 -15.59 8.08
N PHE A 28 -11.29 -14.93 6.94
CA PHE A 28 -10.20 -14.09 6.43
C PHE A 28 -10.27 -12.72 7.08
N ALA A 29 -9.21 -12.34 7.79
CA ALA A 29 -9.04 -11.01 8.36
C ALA A 29 -7.63 -10.49 8.04
N LEU A 30 -7.46 -9.18 7.99
CA LEU A 30 -6.19 -8.56 7.63
C LEU A 30 -5.97 -7.26 8.39
N ASP A 31 -4.83 -7.19 9.06
CA ASP A 31 -4.32 -5.98 9.71
C ASP A 31 -3.09 -5.50 8.92
N SER A 32 -3.06 -4.23 8.53
CA SER A 32 -1.96 -3.61 7.80
C SER A 32 -1.47 -2.37 8.55
N THR A 33 -0.17 -2.31 8.82
CA THR A 33 0.49 -1.15 9.42
C THR A 33 1.59 -0.65 8.50
N ILE A 34 1.46 0.58 8.03
CA ILE A 34 2.51 1.28 7.29
C ILE A 34 3.34 2.13 8.26
N VAL A 35 4.64 2.27 7.98
CA VAL A 35 5.56 3.05 8.82
C VAL A 35 6.48 3.85 7.92
N PHE A 36 6.31 5.17 7.92
CA PHE A 36 7.14 6.12 7.18
C PHE A 36 7.73 7.14 8.18
N PRO A 37 8.85 6.79 8.86
CA PRO A 37 9.37 7.58 9.97
C PRO A 37 9.87 8.97 9.54
N ASP A 38 10.30 9.10 8.28
CA ASP A 38 10.83 10.34 7.71
C ASP A 38 9.76 11.24 7.07
N SER A 39 8.48 10.83 7.13
CA SER A 39 7.36 11.58 6.56
C SER A 39 6.70 12.46 7.61
N GLN A 40 6.40 13.70 7.21
CA GLN A 40 5.68 14.65 8.07
C GLN A 40 4.16 14.46 8.00
N PHE A 41 3.66 13.83 6.92
CA PHE A 41 2.22 13.75 6.62
C PHE A 41 1.66 12.34 6.78
N ILE A 42 2.45 11.31 6.46
CA ILE A 42 2.06 9.91 6.61
C ILE A 42 3.04 9.31 7.60
N GLN A 43 2.72 9.35 8.88
CA GLN A 43 3.52 8.65 9.90
C GLN A 43 3.09 7.18 9.94
N THR A 44 3.14 6.57 11.12
CA THR A 44 2.57 5.23 11.33
C THR A 44 1.06 5.29 11.20
N GLN A 45 0.50 4.50 10.29
CA GLN A 45 -0.95 4.36 10.13
C GLN A 45 -1.30 2.87 10.06
N SER A 46 -2.50 2.52 10.53
CA SER A 46 -3.00 1.16 10.45
C SER A 46 -4.39 1.13 9.82
N ALA A 47 -4.68 0.03 9.14
CA ALA A 47 -6.00 -0.33 8.64
C ALA A 47 -6.29 -1.79 8.99
N VAL A 48 -7.56 -2.09 9.24
CA VAL A 48 -8.03 -3.44 9.59
C VAL A 48 -9.21 -3.76 8.68
N LEU A 49 -9.26 -5.00 8.22
CA LEU A 49 -10.42 -5.59 7.58
C LEU A 49 -10.79 -6.84 8.38
N GLU A 50 -11.89 -6.79 9.11
CA GLU A 50 -12.34 -7.93 9.93
C GLU A 50 -13.05 -8.97 9.07
N HIS A 51 -13.93 -8.56 8.16
CA HIS A 51 -14.62 -9.45 7.25
C HIS A 51 -14.45 -9.03 5.79
N LEU A 52 -14.29 -10.01 4.90
CA LEU A 52 -14.17 -9.74 3.46
C LEU A 52 -15.44 -9.09 2.88
N SER A 53 -16.59 -9.21 3.55
CA SER A 53 -17.83 -8.50 3.21
C SER A 53 -17.70 -6.98 3.27
N ASP A 54 -16.79 -6.46 4.10
CA ASP A 54 -16.65 -5.03 4.37
C ASP A 54 -15.75 -4.37 3.31
N PHE A 55 -15.03 -5.18 2.53
CA PHE A 55 -14.08 -4.74 1.50
C PHE A 55 -14.66 -3.71 0.51
N PRO A 56 -15.87 -3.88 -0.06
CA PRO A 56 -16.40 -2.94 -1.06
C PRO A 56 -16.59 -1.52 -0.51
N GLU A 57 -16.98 -1.40 0.76
CA GLU A 57 -17.30 -0.12 1.39
C GLU A 57 -16.07 0.49 2.06
N GLU A 58 -15.22 -0.33 2.67
CA GLU A 58 -14.12 0.14 3.51
C GLU A 58 -12.78 0.27 2.81
N ILE A 59 -12.50 -0.55 1.79
CA ILE A 59 -11.14 -0.73 1.25
C ILE A 59 -11.07 -0.50 -0.25
N ALA A 60 -12.08 -0.94 -1.01
CA ALA A 60 -12.01 -1.00 -2.47
C ALA A 60 -11.75 0.35 -3.15
N SER A 61 -12.15 1.46 -2.54
CA SER A 61 -11.98 2.82 -3.10
C SER A 61 -10.69 3.52 -2.63
N ALA A 62 -9.83 2.85 -1.84
CA ALA A 62 -8.59 3.45 -1.36
C ALA A 62 -7.58 3.67 -2.49
N ARG A 63 -7.26 4.94 -2.78
CA ARG A 63 -6.33 5.32 -3.84
C ARG A 63 -4.89 4.96 -3.51
N THR A 64 -4.11 4.72 -4.57
CA THR A 64 -2.66 4.65 -4.45
C THR A 64 -2.09 5.98 -3.97
N PHE A 65 -0.85 5.97 -3.49
CA PHE A 65 -0.18 7.17 -3.03
C PHE A 65 1.28 7.20 -3.49
N VAL A 66 1.80 8.41 -3.67
CA VAL A 66 3.18 8.63 -4.10
C VAL A 66 3.74 9.90 -3.48
N PHE A 67 5.01 9.86 -3.06
CA PHE A 67 5.69 11.06 -2.63
C PHE A 67 6.27 11.80 -3.83
N VAL A 68 6.19 13.14 -3.86
CA VAL A 68 6.75 13.95 -4.96
C VAL A 68 8.24 13.64 -5.22
N ARG A 69 9.02 13.36 -4.17
CA ARG A 69 10.43 12.98 -4.29
C ARG A 69 10.68 11.67 -5.07
N GLU A 70 9.66 10.82 -5.18
CA GLU A 70 9.73 9.51 -5.85
C GLU A 70 9.26 9.60 -7.32
N ILE A 71 8.46 10.60 -7.66
CA ILE A 71 7.89 10.76 -9.00
C ILE A 71 8.98 10.92 -10.05
N GLU A 72 9.96 11.80 -9.83
CA GLU A 72 10.99 12.08 -10.84
C GLU A 72 11.88 10.85 -11.14
N PRO A 73 12.37 10.06 -10.15
CA PRO A 73 12.97 8.76 -10.41
C PRO A 73 12.07 7.79 -11.20
N LEU A 74 10.79 7.69 -10.82
CA LEU A 74 9.84 6.79 -11.48
C LEU A 74 9.55 7.19 -12.94
N LEU A 75 9.50 8.50 -13.23
CA LEU A 75 9.36 9.03 -14.59
C LEU A 75 10.58 8.68 -15.44
N HIS A 76 11.80 8.85 -14.92
CA HIS A 76 13.02 8.47 -15.62
C HIS A 76 13.09 6.98 -15.94
N MET A 77 12.53 6.13 -15.07
CA MET A 77 12.40 4.68 -15.32
C MET A 77 11.22 4.33 -16.24
N GLY A 78 10.38 5.31 -16.60
CA GLY A 78 9.22 5.11 -17.46
C GLY A 78 8.08 4.31 -16.80
N LEU A 79 8.03 4.26 -15.47
CA LEU A 79 7.10 3.42 -14.70
C LEU A 79 5.74 4.06 -14.43
N ILE A 80 5.59 5.38 -14.62
CA ILE A 80 4.37 6.13 -14.31
C ILE A 80 3.81 6.92 -15.50
N LYS A 81 3.95 6.36 -16.71
CA LYS A 81 3.52 6.98 -17.99
C LYS A 81 2.01 7.19 -18.14
N GLY A 82 1.20 6.64 -17.24
CA GLY A 82 -0.25 6.83 -17.18
C GLY A 82 -0.72 7.48 -15.88
N GLY A 83 0.20 8.08 -15.11
CA GLY A 83 -0.11 8.70 -13.81
C GLY A 83 -0.92 9.98 -13.99
N ASP A 84 -2.23 9.85 -13.90
CA ASP A 84 -3.13 10.99 -13.68
C ASP A 84 -3.21 11.26 -12.16
N LEU A 85 -2.92 12.49 -11.74
CA LEU A 85 -3.01 12.92 -10.33
C LEU A 85 -4.41 12.72 -9.74
N SER A 86 -5.44 12.61 -10.58
CA SER A 86 -6.81 12.35 -10.11
C SER A 86 -6.96 11.01 -9.36
N ASN A 87 -6.09 10.03 -9.65
CA ASN A 87 -6.20 8.67 -9.16
C ASN A 87 -5.26 8.33 -7.99
N ALA A 88 -4.38 9.24 -7.58
CA ALA A 88 -3.39 9.01 -6.55
C ALA A 88 -3.39 10.11 -5.49
N LEU A 89 -3.08 9.75 -4.25
CA LEU A 89 -2.74 10.72 -3.20
C LEU A 89 -1.29 11.15 -3.43
N VAL A 90 -1.08 12.39 -3.84
CA VAL A 90 0.28 12.92 -4.01
C VAL A 90 0.69 13.70 -2.77
N ILE A 91 1.82 13.29 -2.18
CA ILE A 91 2.31 13.84 -0.91
C ILE A 91 3.55 14.69 -1.18
N TYR A 92 3.41 15.99 -0.97
CA TYR A 92 4.48 16.96 -1.12
C TYR A 92 4.98 17.43 0.25
N GLU A 93 6.07 16.82 0.70
CA GLU A 93 6.56 17.03 2.08
C GLU A 93 8.01 17.50 2.16
N ARG A 94 8.70 17.60 1.03
CA ARG A 94 10.06 18.13 0.95
C ARG A 94 10.09 19.19 -0.12
N ARG A 95 10.43 20.42 0.29
CA ARG A 95 10.50 21.55 -0.63
C ARG A 95 11.51 21.28 -1.74
N VAL A 96 11.10 21.50 -2.97
CA VAL A 96 11.98 21.55 -4.14
C VAL A 96 11.97 22.95 -4.74
N ASP A 97 12.90 23.25 -5.63
CA ASP A 97 12.91 24.53 -6.35
C ASP A 97 11.67 24.65 -7.25
N GLN A 98 11.09 25.85 -7.33
CA GLN A 98 9.89 26.11 -8.14
C GLN A 98 10.08 25.64 -9.59
N ALA A 99 11.21 25.97 -10.20
CA ALA A 99 11.52 25.57 -11.58
C ALA A 99 11.59 24.04 -11.77
N ARG A 100 11.93 23.28 -10.73
CA ARG A 100 11.92 21.80 -10.77
C ARG A 100 10.50 21.26 -10.62
N LEU A 101 9.70 21.87 -9.74
CA LEU A 101 8.29 21.51 -9.56
C LEU A 101 7.46 21.79 -10.81
N ASP A 102 7.71 22.91 -11.49
CA ASP A 102 7.03 23.27 -12.73
C ASP A 102 7.33 22.25 -13.83
N LYS A 103 8.60 21.87 -14.02
CA LYS A 103 8.98 20.82 -14.97
C LYS A 103 8.31 19.48 -14.68
N LEU A 104 8.21 19.12 -13.40
CA LEU A 104 7.50 17.90 -13.00
C LEU A 104 6.01 18.00 -13.33
N SER A 105 5.41 19.16 -13.06
CA SER A 105 4.01 19.44 -13.35
C SER A 105 3.72 19.37 -14.86
N ASP A 106 4.60 19.95 -15.68
CA ASP A 106 4.52 19.88 -17.15
C ASP A 106 4.62 18.43 -17.66
N SER A 107 5.54 17.64 -17.08
CA SER A 107 5.76 16.24 -17.45
C SER A 107 4.57 15.34 -17.09
N LEU A 108 3.87 15.67 -16.02
CA LEU A 108 2.65 15.00 -15.57
C LEU A 108 1.37 15.56 -16.22
N GLY A 109 1.46 16.70 -16.91
CA GLY A 109 0.32 17.37 -17.53
C GLY A 109 -0.66 18.02 -16.54
N VAL A 110 -0.14 18.53 -15.42
CA VAL A 110 -0.95 19.04 -14.29
C VAL A 110 -0.70 20.53 -14.04
N LYS A 111 -1.60 21.18 -13.29
CA LYS A 111 -1.43 22.60 -12.94
C LYS A 111 -0.18 22.81 -12.09
N HIS A 112 0.51 23.93 -12.32
CA HIS A 112 1.62 24.36 -11.49
C HIS A 112 1.17 24.61 -10.06
N LEU A 113 2.03 24.25 -9.12
CA LEU A 113 1.80 24.34 -7.67
C LEU A 113 2.82 25.28 -7.05
N ASP A 114 2.46 25.93 -5.95
CA ASP A 114 3.41 26.74 -5.18
C ASP A 114 4.35 25.81 -4.41
N ALA A 115 5.64 25.87 -4.71
CA ALA A 115 6.65 25.04 -4.07
C ALA A 115 6.74 25.26 -2.54
N ASN A 116 6.23 26.36 -2.00
CA ASN A 116 6.21 26.61 -0.56
C ASN A 116 4.99 26.00 0.15
N GLN A 117 4.00 25.52 -0.60
CA GLN A 117 2.78 24.90 -0.05
C GLN A 117 2.96 23.38 0.05
N LEU A 118 3.51 22.91 1.16
CA LEU A 118 3.60 21.48 1.48
C LEU A 118 2.23 20.92 1.85
N GLY A 119 2.00 19.65 1.53
CA GLY A 119 0.77 18.94 1.88
C GLY A 119 0.34 17.89 0.86
N TYR A 120 -0.94 17.53 0.94
CA TYR A 120 -1.58 16.67 -0.04
C TYR A 120 -1.96 17.49 -1.28
N ILE A 121 -1.44 17.08 -2.43
CA ILE A 121 -1.79 17.64 -3.73
C ILE A 121 -2.90 16.77 -4.30
N GLN A 122 -4.16 17.19 -4.12
CA GLN A 122 -5.31 16.42 -4.57
C GLN A 122 -6.40 17.33 -5.11
N GLU A 123 -7.09 16.87 -6.16
CA GLU A 123 -8.28 17.55 -6.69
C GLU A 123 -9.53 17.27 -5.86
N ARG A 124 -9.59 16.11 -5.21
CA ARG A 124 -10.68 15.67 -4.34
C ARG A 124 -10.15 15.35 -2.94
N PRO A 125 -10.93 15.59 -1.88
CA PRO A 125 -10.50 15.33 -0.51
C PRO A 125 -10.18 13.84 -0.27
N VAL A 126 -9.40 13.57 0.78
CA VAL A 126 -9.20 12.21 1.30
C VAL A 126 -10.53 11.66 1.82
N THR A 127 -10.82 10.40 1.50
CA THR A 127 -12.05 9.74 2.00
C THR A 127 -11.84 9.25 3.42
N TRP A 128 -10.61 8.81 3.73
CA TRP A 128 -10.19 8.35 5.05
C TRP A 128 -8.86 8.99 5.42
N GLU A 129 -8.68 9.34 6.70
CA GLU A 129 -7.39 9.84 7.21
C GLU A 129 -6.27 8.79 7.05
N ASN A 130 -6.61 7.50 7.13
CA ASN A 130 -5.71 6.37 6.94
C ASN A 130 -5.80 5.72 5.55
N GLU A 131 -6.25 6.45 4.52
CA GLU A 131 -6.38 5.96 3.13
C GLU A 131 -5.08 5.29 2.60
N PRO A 132 -3.85 5.79 2.89
CA PRO A 132 -2.61 5.10 2.53
C PRO A 132 -2.47 3.69 3.11
N ALA A 133 -2.85 3.49 4.38
CA ALA A 133 -2.84 2.18 5.02
C ALA A 133 -3.89 1.24 4.43
N ARG A 134 -5.09 1.78 4.12
CA ARG A 134 -6.16 1.03 3.44
C ARG A 134 -5.74 0.60 2.04
N HIS A 135 -5.01 1.43 1.30
CA HIS A 135 -4.48 1.04 0.00
C HIS A 135 -3.43 -0.07 0.10
N LYS A 136 -2.54 -0.03 1.10
CA LYS A 136 -1.61 -1.14 1.34
C LYS A 136 -2.32 -2.42 1.75
N LEU A 137 -3.42 -2.32 2.49
CA LEU A 137 -4.30 -3.45 2.77
C LEU A 137 -4.90 -4.02 1.47
N LEU A 138 -5.39 -3.16 0.57
CA LEU A 138 -5.86 -3.54 -0.77
C LEU A 138 -4.78 -4.27 -1.58
N ASP A 139 -3.55 -3.75 -1.60
CA ASP A 139 -2.41 -4.39 -2.27
C ASP A 139 -2.16 -5.81 -1.74
N ILE A 140 -2.16 -5.98 -0.41
CA ILE A 140 -1.97 -7.30 0.23
C ILE A 140 -3.10 -8.26 -0.17
N ILE A 141 -4.36 -7.83 -0.18
CA ILE A 141 -5.48 -8.68 -0.63
C ILE A 141 -5.25 -9.16 -2.07
N GLY A 142 -4.85 -8.25 -2.96
CA GLY A 142 -4.54 -8.57 -4.35
C GLY A 142 -3.39 -9.58 -4.48
N ASP A 143 -2.29 -9.35 -3.76
CA ASP A 143 -1.13 -10.24 -3.76
C ASP A 143 -1.45 -11.62 -3.16
N MET A 144 -2.25 -11.68 -2.09
CA MET A 144 -2.69 -12.94 -1.46
C MET A 144 -3.63 -13.75 -2.36
N ALA A 145 -4.37 -13.11 -3.27
CA ALA A 145 -5.20 -13.82 -4.25
C ALA A 145 -4.39 -14.78 -5.13
N LEU A 146 -3.08 -14.52 -5.30
CA LEU A 146 -2.14 -15.37 -6.06
C LEU A 146 -1.88 -16.74 -5.40
N ILE A 147 -2.29 -16.93 -4.14
CA ILE A 147 -2.30 -18.25 -3.49
C ILE A 147 -3.19 -19.23 -4.27
N GLY A 148 -4.24 -18.72 -4.94
CA GLY A 148 -5.13 -19.49 -5.80
C GLY A 148 -6.26 -20.23 -5.07
N ARG A 149 -6.37 -20.06 -3.74
CA ARG A 149 -7.48 -20.55 -2.92
C ARG A 149 -7.78 -19.56 -1.79
N PRO A 150 -9.05 -19.38 -1.39
CA PRO A 150 -9.40 -18.54 -0.24
C PRO A 150 -8.74 -19.05 1.04
N LEU A 151 -8.17 -18.13 1.81
CA LEU A 151 -7.52 -18.38 3.09
C LEU A 151 -8.51 -18.15 4.23
N LYS A 152 -8.48 -19.01 5.25
CA LYS A 152 -9.06 -18.78 6.58
C LYS A 152 -7.91 -18.61 7.56
N GLY A 153 -7.80 -17.41 8.10
CA GLY A 153 -6.64 -16.96 8.84
C GLY A 153 -6.60 -15.44 8.88
N ARG A 154 -5.98 -14.91 9.93
CA ARG A 154 -5.71 -13.48 10.06
C ARG A 154 -4.28 -13.21 9.63
N ILE A 155 -4.11 -12.28 8.69
CA ILE A 155 -2.79 -11.79 8.30
C ILE A 155 -2.51 -10.49 9.05
N ILE A 156 -1.30 -10.34 9.57
CA ILE A 156 -0.82 -9.11 10.20
C ILE A 156 0.43 -8.70 9.42
N ALA A 157 0.39 -7.53 8.81
CA ALA A 157 1.46 -7.04 7.95
C ALA A 157 1.98 -5.69 8.45
N ILE A 158 3.29 -5.61 8.70
CA ILE A 158 3.99 -4.40 9.13
C ILE A 158 4.99 -4.02 8.04
N ARG A 159 4.93 -2.76 7.58
CA ARG A 159 5.68 -2.26 6.43
C ARG A 159 5.50 -3.15 5.18
N PRO A 160 4.25 -3.43 4.76
CA PRO A 160 4.02 -4.30 3.60
C PRO A 160 4.54 -3.70 2.30
N GLY A 161 4.92 -4.56 1.38
CA GLY A 161 5.35 -4.19 0.02
C GLY A 161 5.21 -5.38 -0.92
N HIS A 162 4.97 -5.12 -2.21
CA HIS A 162 4.62 -6.17 -3.18
C HIS A 162 5.62 -7.33 -3.21
N GLU A 163 6.92 -7.07 -3.13
CA GLU A 163 7.92 -8.15 -3.12
C GLU A 163 7.77 -9.05 -1.90
N ALA A 164 7.66 -8.48 -0.70
CA ALA A 164 7.46 -9.22 0.55
C ALA A 164 6.11 -9.95 0.56
N ASN A 165 5.04 -9.29 0.11
CA ASN A 165 3.71 -9.89 -0.03
C ASN A 165 3.76 -11.12 -0.96
N ASN A 166 4.40 -11.01 -2.12
CA ASN A 166 4.51 -12.10 -3.08
C ASN A 166 5.33 -13.28 -2.53
N LYS A 167 6.44 -13.01 -1.83
CA LYS A 167 7.24 -14.04 -1.15
C LYS A 167 6.42 -14.73 -0.05
N PHE A 168 5.66 -13.96 0.72
CA PHE A 168 4.78 -14.48 1.77
C PHE A 168 3.64 -15.34 1.18
N ALA A 169 2.97 -14.90 0.12
CA ALA A 169 1.93 -15.67 -0.57
C ALA A 169 2.45 -17.04 -1.02
N ARG A 170 3.68 -17.09 -1.57
CA ARG A 170 4.34 -18.34 -1.95
C ARG A 170 4.64 -19.23 -0.74
N LEU A 171 5.07 -18.65 0.38
CA LEU A 171 5.31 -19.37 1.64
C LEU A 171 4.01 -19.99 2.18
N VAL A 172 2.93 -19.21 2.25
CA VAL A 172 1.60 -19.68 2.67
C VAL A 172 1.14 -20.83 1.79
N ARG A 173 1.22 -20.64 0.47
CA ARG A 173 0.86 -21.65 -0.52
C ARG A 173 1.66 -22.94 -0.34
N SER A 174 2.98 -22.84 -0.13
CA SER A 174 3.87 -23.99 0.08
C SER A 174 3.49 -24.78 1.33
N LYS A 175 3.27 -24.10 2.46
CA LYS A 175 2.92 -24.73 3.74
C LYS A 175 1.52 -25.36 3.72
N LEU A 176 0.52 -24.69 3.15
CA LEU A 176 -0.88 -25.11 3.27
C LEU A 176 -1.40 -25.98 2.13
N LEU A 177 -0.75 -26.03 0.95
CA LEU A 177 -1.18 -26.94 -0.13
C LEU A 177 -0.66 -28.38 0.02
N HIS A 178 0.37 -28.58 0.82
CA HIS A 178 0.95 -29.92 1.09
C HIS A 178 0.52 -30.49 2.45
N SER A 179 -0.30 -29.76 3.19
CA SER A 179 -0.95 -30.18 4.45
C SER A 179 -2.33 -30.74 4.17
#